data_AF-A0A838E4M2-F1
#
_entry.id   AF-A0A838E4M2-F1
#
_cell.length_a   1.000
_cell.length_b   1.000
_cell.length_c   1.000
_cell.angle_alpha   90.00
_cell.angle_beta   90.00
_cell.angle_gamma   90.00
#
_symmetry.space_group_name_H-M   'P 1'
#
loop_
_entity.id
_entity.type
_entity.pdbx_description
1 polymer ?
#
loop_
_entity_poly.entity_id
_entity_poly.type
_entity_poly.pdbx_seq_one_letter_code
_entity_poly.pdbx_strand_id
1 'polypeptide(L)'
;MVLDLLVPPRCPACGAVPTSVWCGVCLAHLARLALPGLGAEDLAPGVRAVGAYAYTDVVRDTILAVKAGGRHDAVDGMGSLLRARLKLPAPRPGLAVTWVPTARRTLAERGVCVPRRLAGPAARPLLRRVRDTPDQTALGASARRTSVAGAFAPTGPAPPAVVLV
;
A
#
# COMPACT_ATOMS: atom_id res chain seq x y z
N MET A 1 -11.93 -2.81 -21.05
CA MET A 1 -12.72 -1.77 -20.35
C MET A 1 -12.44 -0.46 -21.08
N VAL A 2 -13.38 0.05 -21.85
CA VAL A 2 -13.16 1.09 -22.89
C VAL A 2 -13.30 2.53 -22.33
N LEU A 3 -13.66 2.67 -21.04
CA LEU A 3 -13.86 3.98 -20.41
C LEU A 3 -12.57 4.76 -20.06
N ASP A 4 -11.40 4.11 -20.04
CA ASP A 4 -10.13 4.80 -19.79
C ASP A 4 -9.66 5.68 -20.98
N LEU A 5 -10.33 5.59 -22.14
CA LEU A 5 -9.97 6.37 -23.33
C LEU A 5 -10.56 7.80 -23.34
N LEU A 6 -11.57 8.08 -22.51
CA LEU A 6 -12.28 9.37 -22.49
C LEU A 6 -11.82 10.32 -21.39
N VAL A 7 -11.10 9.82 -20.38
CA VAL A 7 -10.63 10.64 -19.26
C VAL A 7 -9.11 10.55 -19.20
N PRO A 8 -8.38 11.64 -19.53
CA PRO A 8 -6.92 11.62 -19.49
C PRO A 8 -6.45 11.29 -18.07
N PRO A 9 -5.34 10.54 -17.92
CA PRO A 9 -4.80 10.19 -16.61
C PRO A 9 -4.53 11.46 -15.81
N ARG A 10 -4.95 11.46 -14.54
CA ARG A 10 -4.81 12.61 -13.65
C ARG A 10 -3.70 12.36 -12.65
N CYS A 11 -3.02 13.43 -12.23
CA CYS A 11 -2.01 13.35 -11.18
C CYS A 11 -2.65 12.75 -9.89
N PRO A 12 -2.07 11.68 -9.32
CA PRO A 12 -2.57 11.02 -8.11
C PRO A 12 -2.81 11.97 -6.94
N ALA A 13 -1.97 13.01 -6.81
CA ALA A 13 -2.12 14.03 -5.79
C ALA A 13 -3.11 15.13 -6.16
N CYS A 14 -2.78 15.98 -7.15
CA CYS A 14 -3.52 17.22 -7.40
C CYS A 14 -4.61 17.12 -8.48
N GLY A 15 -4.73 16.01 -9.20
CA GLY A 15 -5.76 15.82 -10.23
C GLY A 15 -5.51 16.55 -11.56
N ALA A 16 -4.42 17.30 -11.69
CA ALA A 16 -4.00 17.94 -12.94
C ALA A 16 -3.70 16.88 -14.02
N VAL A 17 -3.92 17.20 -15.29
CA VAL A 17 -3.59 16.33 -16.43
C VAL A 17 -2.09 16.44 -16.71
N PRO A 18 -1.27 15.42 -16.40
CA PRO A 18 0.17 15.50 -16.58
C PRO A 18 0.59 14.83 -17.89
N THR A 19 1.83 15.09 -18.33
CA THR A 19 2.48 14.35 -19.42
C THR A 19 3.04 12.99 -18.97
N SER A 20 3.00 12.71 -17.66
CA SER A 20 3.41 11.45 -17.04
C SER A 20 2.40 11.04 -15.97
N VAL A 21 2.61 9.94 -15.25
CA VAL A 21 1.70 9.53 -14.16
C VAL A 21 1.60 10.59 -13.06
N TRP A 22 2.68 11.35 -12.80
CA TRP A 22 2.71 12.42 -11.81
C TRP A 22 3.02 13.77 -12.48
N CYS A 23 2.43 14.87 -11.97
CA CYS A 23 2.86 16.19 -12.42
C CYS A 23 4.21 16.55 -11.77
N GLY A 24 5.01 17.39 -12.46
CA GLY A 24 6.35 17.76 -12.00
C GLY A 24 6.35 18.43 -10.62
N VAL A 25 5.33 19.24 -10.30
CA VAL A 25 5.19 19.89 -9.00
C VAL A 25 5.01 18.87 -7.87
N CYS A 26 4.05 17.95 -8.02
CA CYS A 26 3.82 16.92 -7.00
C CYS A 26 5.01 15.96 -6.86
N LEU A 27 5.70 15.65 -7.96
CA LEU A 27 6.91 14.83 -7.92
C LEU A 27 8.05 15.53 -7.16
N ALA A 28 8.26 16.83 -7.40
CA ALA A 28 9.24 17.63 -6.67
C ALA A 28 8.90 17.77 -5.17
N HIS A 29 7.61 17.83 -4.83
CA HIS A 29 7.17 17.82 -3.42
C HIS A 29 7.42 16.46 -2.77
N LEU A 30 7.08 15.37 -3.44
CA LEU A 30 7.35 14.00 -2.97
C LEU A 30 8.83 13.75 -2.74
N ALA A 31 9.69 14.25 -3.63
CA ALA A 31 11.14 14.11 -3.49
C ALA A 31 11.66 14.73 -2.18
N ARG A 32 11.10 15.87 -1.75
CA ARG A 32 11.46 16.52 -0.48
C ARG A 32 10.95 15.76 0.76
N LEU A 33 9.89 14.97 0.60
CA LEU A 33 9.32 14.15 1.67
C LEU A 33 9.94 12.75 1.72
N ALA A 34 10.88 12.42 0.84
CA ALA A 34 11.57 11.15 0.87
C ALA A 34 12.33 11.00 2.19
N LEU A 35 12.07 9.91 2.92
CA LEU A 35 12.78 9.67 4.18
C LEU A 35 14.27 9.41 3.88
N PRO A 36 15.21 10.09 4.58
CA PRO A 36 16.63 9.95 4.35
C PRO A 36 17.13 8.62 4.93
N GLY A 37 17.77 7.81 4.08
CA GLY A 37 18.06 6.41 4.40
C GLY A 37 16.77 5.60 4.48
N LEU A 38 16.80 4.36 4.01
CA LEU A 38 15.75 3.40 4.34
C LEU A 38 15.96 2.97 5.80
N GLY A 39 15.82 3.91 6.74
CA GLY A 39 15.96 3.69 8.17
C GLY A 39 14.97 2.60 8.56
N ALA A 40 15.51 1.40 8.74
CA ALA A 40 14.72 0.26 9.13
C ALA A 40 14.50 0.34 10.64
N GLU A 41 13.24 0.38 11.05
CA GLU A 41 12.87 0.23 12.45
C GLU A 41 12.65 -1.26 12.74
N ASP A 42 13.30 -1.78 13.79
CA ASP A 42 13.04 -3.12 14.28
C ASP A 42 11.71 -3.11 15.05
N LEU A 43 10.70 -3.81 14.51
CA LEU A 43 9.39 -3.94 15.15
C LEU A 43 9.34 -5.12 16.12
N ALA A 44 10.09 -6.17 15.80
CA ALA A 44 10.21 -7.42 16.56
C ALA A 44 11.45 -8.20 16.05
N PRO A 45 11.91 -9.25 16.75
CA PRO A 45 12.98 -10.10 16.25
C PRO A 45 12.69 -10.62 14.84
N GLY A 46 13.56 -10.30 13.88
CA GLY A 46 13.40 -10.69 12.47
C GLY A 46 12.38 -9.89 11.66
N VAL A 47 11.78 -8.83 12.23
CA VAL A 47 10.77 -7.99 11.55
C VAL A 47 11.24 -6.54 11.52
N ARG A 48 11.47 -6.03 10.31
CA ARG A 48 11.90 -4.65 10.05
C ARG A 48 10.86 -3.90 9.23
N ALA A 49 10.58 -2.66 9.62
CA ALA A 49 9.74 -1.74 8.88
C ALA A 49 10.57 -0.63 8.24
N VAL A 50 10.21 -0.25 7.02
CA VAL A 50 10.90 0.81 6.27
C VAL A 50 9.86 1.78 5.73
N GLY A 51 10.05 3.06 5.99
CA GLY A 51 9.24 4.14 5.40
C GLY A 51 9.84 4.66 4.09
N ALA A 52 9.00 4.94 3.10
CA ALA A 52 9.44 5.55 1.84
C ALA A 52 9.42 7.10 1.90
N TYR A 53 8.36 7.65 2.48
CA TYR A 53 8.08 9.07 2.54
C TYR A 53 7.48 9.45 3.90
N ALA A 54 7.73 10.68 4.36
CA ALA A 54 7.06 11.25 5.51
C ALA A 54 5.56 11.39 5.26
N TYR A 55 4.73 11.03 6.24
CA TYR A 55 3.27 11.09 6.13
C TYR A 55 2.74 12.51 6.37
N THR A 56 2.97 13.41 5.40
CA THR A 56 2.49 14.79 5.40
C THR A 56 2.14 15.24 3.98
N ASP A 57 1.41 16.35 3.88
CA ASP A 57 1.13 17.07 2.63
C ASP A 57 0.67 16.14 1.49
N VAL A 58 1.35 16.20 0.35
CA VAL A 58 1.07 15.43 -0.87
C VAL A 58 0.99 13.92 -0.64
N VAL A 59 1.77 13.37 0.31
CA VAL A 59 1.73 11.94 0.65
C VAL A 59 0.44 11.61 1.40
N ARG A 60 0.13 12.41 2.42
CA ARG A 60 -1.09 12.25 3.23
C ARG A 60 -2.33 12.39 2.36
N ASP A 61 -2.39 13.43 1.55
CA ASP A 61 -3.57 13.73 0.73
C ASP A 61 -3.80 12.65 -0.33
N THR A 62 -2.72 12.15 -0.95
CA THR A 62 -2.83 11.03 -1.91
C THR A 62 -3.31 9.76 -1.22
N ILE A 63 -2.79 9.43 -0.03
CA ILE A 63 -3.22 8.26 0.74
C ILE A 63 -4.69 8.38 1.14
N LEU A 64 -5.14 9.56 1.56
CA LEU A 64 -6.53 9.81 1.91
C LEU A 64 -7.44 9.70 0.69
N ALA A 65 -7.05 10.27 -0.46
CA ALA A 65 -7.80 10.15 -1.71
C ALA A 65 -7.94 8.69 -2.17
N VAL A 66 -6.87 7.89 -2.05
CA VAL A 66 -6.86 6.45 -2.32
C VAL A 66 -7.77 5.69 -1.35
N LYS A 67 -7.77 6.04 -0.05
CA LYS A 67 -8.55 5.34 0.97
C LYS A 67 -10.04 5.68 0.93
N ALA A 68 -10.40 6.91 0.60
CA ALA A 68 -11.76 7.44 0.75
C ALA A 68 -12.53 7.59 -0.57
N GLY A 69 -11.86 7.71 -1.73
CA GLY A 69 -12.46 8.42 -2.88
C GLY A 69 -12.50 7.69 -4.24
N GLY A 70 -12.31 6.36 -4.31
CA GLY A 70 -12.46 5.64 -5.59
C GLY A 70 -11.41 5.96 -6.67
N ARG A 71 -10.38 6.74 -6.32
CA ARG A 71 -9.22 7.11 -7.17
C ARG A 71 -8.25 5.94 -7.29
N HIS A 72 -8.69 4.83 -7.88
CA HIS A 72 -7.85 3.64 -8.05
C HIS A 72 -6.72 3.88 -9.07
N ASP A 73 -6.93 4.81 -9.99
CA ASP A 73 -5.92 5.39 -10.88
C ASP A 73 -4.69 5.89 -10.09
N ALA A 74 -4.91 6.53 -8.95
CA ALA A 74 -3.86 7.05 -8.08
C ALA A 74 -3.04 5.95 -7.37
N VAL A 75 -3.64 4.77 -7.16
CA VAL A 75 -3.02 3.67 -6.40
C VAL A 75 -1.81 3.10 -7.13
N ASP A 76 -1.92 2.91 -8.44
CA ASP A 76 -0.83 2.32 -9.23
C ASP A 76 0.32 3.29 -9.42
N GLY A 77 0.01 4.59 -9.54
CA GLY A 77 1.00 5.67 -9.59
C GLY A 77 1.77 5.80 -8.27
N MET A 78 1.08 5.72 -7.13
CA MET A 78 1.73 5.72 -5.81
C MET A 78 2.52 4.42 -5.57
N GLY A 79 1.95 3.27 -5.91
CA GLY A 79 2.60 1.97 -5.75
C GLY A 79 3.91 1.89 -6.54
N SER A 80 3.95 2.46 -7.75
CA SER A 80 5.17 2.49 -8.57
C SER A 80 6.27 3.35 -7.94
N LEU A 81 5.92 4.51 -7.38
CA LEU A 81 6.87 5.35 -6.65
C LEU A 81 7.38 4.67 -5.39
N LEU A 82 6.50 4.06 -4.59
CA LEU A 82 6.89 3.32 -3.38
C LEU A 82 7.85 2.17 -3.72
N ARG A 83 7.52 1.36 -4.73
CA ARG A 83 8.38 0.26 -5.18
C ARG A 83 9.74 0.73 -5.66
N ALA A 84 9.79 1.79 -6.47
CA ALA A 84 11.05 2.36 -6.95
C ALA A 84 11.88 2.93 -5.79
N ARG A 85 11.26 3.70 -4.90
CA ARG A 85 11.94 4.36 -3.77
C ARG A 85 12.50 3.35 -2.77
N LEU A 86 11.70 2.36 -2.39
CA LEU A 86 12.09 1.31 -1.45
C LEU A 86 12.98 0.23 -2.10
N LYS A 87 13.19 0.30 -3.42
CA LYS A 87 13.86 -0.75 -4.21
C LYS A 87 13.26 -2.13 -3.89
N LEU A 88 11.93 -2.21 -3.91
CA LEU A 88 11.21 -3.43 -3.53
C LEU A 88 11.72 -4.60 -4.39
N PRO A 89 12.22 -5.69 -3.77
CA PRO A 89 12.82 -6.79 -4.51
C PRO A 89 11.77 -7.52 -5.34
N ALA A 90 12.16 -7.95 -6.54
CA ALA A 90 11.34 -8.86 -7.31
C ALA A 90 11.20 -10.20 -6.54
N PRO A 91 9.99 -10.80 -6.50
CA PRO A 91 9.79 -12.14 -5.99
C PRO A 91 10.70 -13.15 -6.69
N ARG A 92 11.28 -14.07 -5.92
CA ARG A 92 12.22 -15.11 -6.39
C ARG A 92 12.20 -16.31 -5.43
N PRO A 93 12.77 -17.47 -5.78
CA PRO A 93 12.90 -18.57 -4.82
C PRO A 93 13.49 -18.09 -3.48
N GLY A 94 12.80 -18.37 -2.39
CA GLY A 94 13.19 -17.93 -1.04
C GLY A 94 12.74 -16.51 -0.63
N LEU A 95 12.18 -15.71 -1.54
CA LEU A 95 11.68 -14.36 -1.24
C LEU A 95 10.30 -14.11 -1.88
N ALA A 96 9.31 -13.75 -1.06
CA ALA A 96 8.00 -13.32 -1.56
C ALA A 96 7.66 -11.89 -1.15
N VAL A 97 6.94 -11.19 -2.04
CA VAL A 97 6.21 -9.96 -1.73
C VAL A 97 4.74 -10.33 -1.52
N THR A 98 4.15 -9.88 -0.42
CA THR A 98 2.76 -10.15 -0.03
C THR A 98 2.11 -8.89 0.52
N TRP A 99 0.80 -8.94 0.76
CA TRP A 99 0.02 -7.87 1.38
C TRP A 99 -0.92 -8.43 2.46
N VAL A 100 -1.46 -7.55 3.30
CA VAL A 100 -2.54 -7.90 4.24
C VAL A 100 -3.89 -7.83 3.51
N PRO A 101 -4.69 -8.92 3.49
CA PRO A 101 -5.97 -8.92 2.80
C PRO A 101 -6.99 -8.00 3.49
N THR A 102 -7.64 -7.17 2.67
CA THR A 102 -8.73 -6.28 3.05
C THR A 102 -10.01 -7.07 3.40
N ALA A 103 -10.85 -6.54 4.27
CA ALA A 103 -12.14 -7.13 4.59
C ALA A 103 -13.04 -7.27 3.35
N ARG A 104 -13.86 -8.32 3.27
CA ARG A 104 -14.73 -8.57 2.12
C ARG A 104 -15.69 -7.41 1.87
N ARG A 105 -16.26 -6.85 2.94
CA ARG A 105 -17.13 -5.67 2.88
C ARG A 105 -16.40 -4.47 2.26
N THR A 106 -15.21 -4.14 2.76
CA THR A 106 -14.41 -3.02 2.22
C THR A 106 -13.98 -3.27 0.77
N LEU A 107 -13.68 -4.52 0.40
CA LEU A 107 -13.38 -4.87 -0.99
C LEU A 107 -14.62 -4.73 -1.89
N ALA A 108 -15.81 -5.08 -1.41
CA ALA A 108 -17.06 -4.88 -2.13
C ALA A 108 -17.41 -3.39 -2.28
N GLU A 109 -17.23 -2.60 -1.22
CA GLU A 109 -17.48 -1.15 -1.23
C GLU A 109 -16.50 -0.40 -2.14
N ARG A 110 -15.22 -0.79 -2.14
CA ARG A 110 -14.16 -0.10 -2.88
C ARG A 110 -13.82 -0.73 -4.21
N GLY A 111 -14.22 -1.96 -4.51
CA GLY A 111 -13.82 -2.67 -5.73
C GLY A 111 -12.32 -2.98 -5.87
N VAL A 112 -11.47 -2.54 -4.92
CA VAL A 112 -10.01 -2.71 -4.98
C VAL A 112 -9.42 -3.08 -3.62
N CYS A 113 -8.41 -3.93 -3.64
CA CYS A 113 -7.52 -4.16 -2.49
C CYS A 113 -6.28 -3.27 -2.65
N VAL A 114 -6.27 -2.11 -1.99
CA VAL A 114 -5.17 -1.13 -2.09
C VAL A 114 -3.81 -1.76 -1.73
N PRO A 115 -3.64 -2.50 -0.60
CA PRO A 115 -2.36 -3.13 -0.27
C PRO A 115 -1.83 -4.04 -1.38
N ARG A 116 -2.72 -4.82 -2.03
CA ARG A 116 -2.36 -5.67 -3.18
C ARG A 116 -1.80 -4.86 -4.35
N ARG A 117 -2.41 -3.72 -4.67
CA ARG A 117 -1.98 -2.85 -5.79
C ARG A 117 -0.63 -2.17 -5.47
N LEU A 118 -0.41 -1.78 -4.21
CA LEU A 118 0.87 -1.26 -3.75
C LEU A 118 1.99 -2.33 -3.81
N ALA A 119 1.69 -3.57 -3.40
CA ALA A 119 2.61 -4.70 -3.48
C ALA A 119 3.03 -5.01 -4.93
N GLY A 120 2.15 -4.75 -5.89
CA GLY A 120 2.42 -4.86 -7.32
C GLY A 120 2.04 -6.22 -7.91
N PRO A 121 2.14 -6.38 -9.24
CA PRO A 121 1.56 -7.50 -9.97
C PRO A 121 2.24 -8.86 -9.69
N ALA A 122 3.52 -8.85 -9.30
CA ALA A 122 4.26 -10.07 -8.98
C ALA A 122 4.03 -10.56 -7.54
N ALA A 123 3.42 -9.74 -6.68
CA ALA A 123 3.13 -10.13 -5.31
C ALA A 123 2.11 -11.29 -5.28
N ARG A 124 2.23 -12.17 -4.27
CA ARG A 124 1.31 -13.30 -4.07
C ARG A 124 0.71 -13.29 -2.66
N PRO A 125 -0.52 -13.79 -2.47
CA PRO A 125 -1.13 -13.81 -1.15
C PRO A 125 -0.50 -14.88 -0.27
N LEU A 126 0.10 -14.49 0.85
CA LEU A 126 0.51 -15.41 1.92
C LEU A 126 -0.48 -15.47 3.09
N LEU A 127 -1.47 -14.56 3.09
CA LEU A 127 -2.48 -14.43 4.14
C LEU A 127 -3.88 -14.47 3.52
N ARG A 128 -4.79 -15.16 4.19
CA ARG A 128 -6.24 -15.03 3.99
C ARG A 128 -6.88 -14.51 5.25
N ARG A 129 -7.86 -13.61 5.12
CA ARG A 129 -8.68 -13.16 6.25
C ARG A 129 -9.72 -14.24 6.57
N VAL A 130 -9.78 -14.66 7.82
CA VAL A 130 -10.69 -15.72 8.31
C VAL A 130 -11.76 -15.21 9.26
N ARG A 131 -11.57 -14.00 9.79
CA ARG A 131 -12.52 -13.34 10.68
C ARG A 131 -12.51 -11.84 10.39
N ASP A 132 -13.69 -11.21 10.49
CA ASP A 132 -13.77 -9.76 10.44
C ASP A 132 -13.28 -9.12 11.73
N THR A 133 -12.62 -7.99 11.58
CA THR A 133 -12.08 -7.20 12.69
C THR A 133 -12.97 -5.97 12.86
N PRO A 134 -13.26 -5.53 14.10
CA PRO A 134 -13.90 -4.24 14.32
C PRO A 134 -13.10 -3.12 13.66
N ASP A 135 -13.77 -1.99 13.36
CA ASP A 135 -13.06 -0.81 12.91
C ASP A 135 -12.04 -0.38 13.98
N GLN A 136 -10.76 -0.32 13.59
CA GLN A 136 -9.66 0.01 14.48
C GLN A 136 -9.68 1.49 14.90
N THR A 137 -10.40 2.36 14.17
CA THR A 137 -10.51 3.78 14.52
C THR A 137 -11.16 3.99 15.88
N ALA A 138 -12.16 3.17 16.24
CA ALA A 138 -12.88 3.22 17.50
C ALA A 138 -12.17 2.49 18.67
N LEU A 139 -11.04 1.81 18.41
CA LEU A 139 -10.33 1.01 19.42
C LEU A 139 -9.15 1.77 20.04
N GLY A 140 -8.98 1.62 21.35
CA GLY A 140 -7.76 2.03 22.06
C GLY A 140 -6.54 1.18 21.68
N ALA A 141 -5.33 1.64 22.02
CA ALA A 141 -4.07 1.02 21.58
C ALA A 141 -3.93 -0.48 21.94
N SER A 142 -4.35 -0.89 23.15
CA SER A 142 -4.31 -2.30 23.56
C SER A 142 -5.29 -3.16 22.74
N ALA A 143 -6.52 -2.68 22.57
CA ALA A 143 -7.55 -3.37 21.79
C ALA A 143 -7.19 -3.47 20.30
N ARG A 144 -6.48 -2.48 19.74
CA ARG A 144 -5.97 -2.56 18.36
C ARG A 144 -5.02 -3.75 18.18
N ARG A 145 -4.09 -3.97 19.12
CA ARG A 145 -3.10 -5.05 19.06
C ARG A 145 -3.75 -6.43 19.15
N THR A 146 -4.74 -6.61 20.01
CA THR A 146 -5.40 -7.91 20.20
C THR A 146 -6.50 -8.18 19.17
N SER A 147 -7.16 -7.13 18.64
CA SER A 147 -8.27 -7.27 17.69
C SER A 147 -7.92 -8.03 16.41
N VAL A 148 -6.64 -7.99 16.00
CA VAL A 148 -6.15 -8.65 14.78
C VAL A 148 -5.70 -10.09 15.02
N ALA A 149 -5.52 -10.50 16.28
CA ALA A 149 -5.11 -11.86 16.60
C ALA A 149 -6.15 -12.87 16.08
N GLY A 150 -5.68 -13.89 15.37
CA GLY A 150 -6.55 -14.91 14.73
C GLY A 150 -7.44 -14.38 13.61
N ALA A 151 -7.30 -13.11 13.17
CA ALA A 151 -8.09 -12.59 12.05
C ALA A 151 -7.59 -13.08 10.68
N PHE A 152 -6.34 -13.53 10.62
CA PHE A 152 -5.68 -14.00 9.40
C PHE A 152 -5.14 -15.42 9.60
N ALA A 153 -5.19 -16.20 8.54
CA ALA A 153 -4.56 -17.50 8.45
C ALA A 153 -3.57 -17.53 7.27
N PRO A 154 -2.50 -18.31 7.35
CA PRO A 154 -1.62 -18.52 6.20
C PRO A 154 -2.38 -19.20 5.05
N THR A 155 -2.00 -18.87 3.82
CA THR A 155 -2.45 -19.59 2.62
C THR A 155 -1.57 -20.80 2.30
N GLY A 156 -0.41 -20.91 2.95
CA GLY A 156 0.57 -21.97 2.79
C GLY A 156 1.87 -21.64 3.55
N PRO A 157 2.95 -22.40 3.33
CA PRO A 157 4.24 -22.13 3.95
C PRO A 157 4.82 -20.79 3.48
N ALA A 158 5.34 -20.01 4.43
CA ALA A 158 6.06 -18.78 4.13
C ALA A 158 7.49 -19.11 3.67
N PRO A 159 8.03 -18.40 2.68
CA PRO A 159 9.44 -18.49 2.34
C PRO A 159 10.32 -17.87 3.44
N PRO A 160 11.64 -18.13 3.45
CA PRO A 160 12.58 -17.58 4.42
C PRO A 160 12.57 -16.05 4.51
N ALA A 161 12.33 -15.35 3.40
CA ALA A 161 12.21 -13.89 3.37
C ALA A 161 10.84 -13.46 2.84
N VAL A 162 10.19 -12.55 3.57
CA VAL A 162 8.89 -11.99 3.18
C VAL A 162 8.97 -10.47 3.25
N VAL A 163 8.50 -9.82 2.19
CA VAL A 163 8.23 -8.39 2.18
C VAL A 163 6.73 -8.18 2.25
N LEU A 164 6.25 -7.59 3.34
CA LEU A 164 4.86 -7.22 3.53
C LEU A 164 4.66 -5.76 3.12
N VAL A 165 3.71 -5.51 2.21
CA VAL A 165 3.32 -4.18 1.74
C VAL A 165 1.89 -3.84 2.17
#